data_AF-A0AAD3CRI0-F1
#
_entry.id   AF-A0AAD3CRI0-F1
#
_cell.length_a   1.000
_cell.length_b   1.000
_cell.length_c   1.000
_cell.angle_alpha   90.00
_cell.angle_beta   90.00
_cell.angle_gamma   90.00
#
_symmetry.space_group_name_H-M   'P 1'
#
loop_
_entity.id
_entity.type
_entity.pdbx_description
1 polymer ?
#
loop_
_entity_poly.entity_id
_entity_poly.type
_entity_poly.pdbx_seq_one_letter_code
_entity_poly.pdbx_strand_id
1 'polypeptide(L)'
;MFTKLSVAAAETISDLKVQTNTSNELTPEQENFFASLDVQVYGIPFIERARDLQKFKNEFGSCRVPKRYSANPTLGNWVNKTRQMYRKHLNGENTSLTKERIQLLNDIGFVWSGMITSSTSQSSQEMNLEIPSTTQQQNREKSWKKSFQDLSNILKEDRESSLPKKLSVWAARQRREYQKYEMGEKAAITKERIEMLNSIGFDWNPWESKWNMRVKDLLDYKRENGDCLVPVNYQKNLKLGRWVSTQRKYYRLYQEGKPTRISEERIKQLSDIGFVWNRWDEIWNID
;
A
#
# COMPACT_ATOMS: atom_id res chain seq x y z
N MET A 1 70.27 33.01 -34.64
CA MET A 1 69.49 32.35 -35.71
C MET A 1 68.70 31.19 -35.12
N PHE A 2 67.52 31.01 -35.67
CA PHE A 2 66.41 30.11 -35.31
C PHE A 2 66.71 28.60 -35.18
N THR A 3 65.99 27.98 -34.23
CA THR A 3 65.22 26.70 -34.26
C THR A 3 65.90 25.36 -34.59
N LYS A 4 65.63 24.31 -33.77
CA LYS A 4 64.49 23.37 -33.99
C LYS A 4 64.34 22.32 -32.86
N LEU A 5 63.07 21.94 -32.67
CA LEU A 5 62.50 20.86 -31.85
C LEU A 5 62.92 19.45 -32.31
N SER A 6 62.88 18.46 -31.41
CA SER A 6 62.16 17.17 -31.63
C SER A 6 62.26 16.26 -30.39
N VAL A 7 61.20 16.16 -29.58
CA VAL A 7 60.33 14.98 -29.41
C VAL A 7 61.05 13.70 -28.97
N ALA A 8 61.16 13.54 -27.64
CA ALA A 8 61.24 12.22 -27.00
C ALA A 8 59.79 11.77 -26.71
N ALA A 9 59.26 10.94 -27.61
CA ALA A 9 58.00 10.22 -27.43
C ALA A 9 58.32 8.74 -27.21
N ALA A 10 57.51 8.12 -26.34
CA ALA A 10 57.60 6.75 -25.81
C ALA A 10 58.70 6.64 -24.73
N GLU A 11 58.39 6.56 -23.44
CA GLU A 11 57.42 5.64 -22.86
C GLU A 11 56.54 6.33 -21.80
N THR A 12 55.41 6.85 -22.28
CA THR A 12 54.14 6.87 -21.56
C THR A 12 53.64 5.44 -21.37
N ILE A 13 53.26 5.09 -20.13
CA ILE A 13 52.23 4.14 -19.65
C ILE A 13 52.76 3.44 -18.37
N SER A 14 52.86 4.18 -17.26
CA SER A 14 52.93 3.58 -15.91
C SER A 14 52.49 4.54 -14.79
N ASP A 15 52.51 5.86 -15.00
CA ASP A 15 52.25 6.84 -13.93
C ASP A 15 50.92 7.62 -14.03
N LEU A 16 49.92 7.05 -14.71
CA LEU A 16 48.53 7.48 -14.55
C LEU A 16 47.80 6.48 -13.62
N LYS A 17 48.25 6.40 -12.36
CA LYS A 17 47.31 6.07 -11.28
C LYS A 17 46.36 7.25 -11.15
N VAL A 18 45.29 7.14 -11.91
CA VAL A 18 44.01 7.82 -11.70
C VAL A 18 43.80 7.90 -10.18
N GLN A 19 43.88 9.10 -9.62
CA GLN A 19 43.34 9.39 -8.30
C GLN A 19 41.82 9.24 -8.39
N THR A 20 41.33 8.01 -8.35
CA THR A 20 39.95 7.75 -7.96
C THR A 20 39.89 8.01 -6.47
N ASN A 21 39.53 9.23 -6.09
CA ASN A 21 39.22 9.60 -4.73
C ASN A 21 37.92 8.87 -4.33
N THR A 22 38.03 7.59 -3.94
CA THR A 22 36.96 6.78 -3.35
C THR A 22 36.72 7.22 -1.91
N SER A 23 36.18 8.41 -1.71
CA SER A 23 35.85 8.96 -0.39
C SER A 23 34.39 8.65 -0.02
N ASN A 24 34.07 7.36 0.20
CA ASN A 24 32.79 6.93 0.80
C ASN A 24 32.89 6.68 2.32
N GLU A 25 34.02 7.05 2.93
CA GLU A 25 34.31 6.83 4.34
C GLU A 25 34.05 8.08 5.20
N LEU A 26 33.79 7.86 6.48
CA LEU A 26 33.68 8.92 7.46
C LEU A 26 35.09 9.43 7.79
N THR A 27 35.23 10.72 8.08
CA THR A 27 36.49 11.25 8.61
C THR A 27 36.73 10.68 10.02
N PRO A 28 37.99 10.62 10.51
CA PRO A 28 38.28 10.18 11.88
C PRO A 28 37.51 10.97 12.94
N GLU A 29 37.29 12.26 12.72
CA GLU A 29 36.49 13.13 13.59
C GLU A 29 35.01 12.72 13.59
N GLN A 30 34.44 12.40 12.43
CA GLN A 30 33.07 11.91 12.31
C GLN A 30 32.91 10.53 12.96
N GLU A 31 33.88 9.64 12.77
CA GLU A 31 33.91 8.32 13.44
C GLU A 31 33.92 8.48 14.96
N ASN A 32 34.81 9.33 15.49
CA ASN A 32 34.87 9.61 16.93
C ASN A 32 33.57 10.24 17.44
N PHE A 33 32.97 11.16 16.68
CA PHE A 33 31.68 11.76 17.02
C PHE A 33 30.59 10.70 17.20
N PHE A 34 30.39 9.81 16.21
CA PHE A 34 29.37 8.77 16.31
C PHE A 34 29.69 7.71 17.37
N ALA A 35 30.96 7.41 17.62
CA ALA A 35 31.40 6.51 18.68
C ALA A 35 31.16 7.09 20.08
N SER A 36 31.17 8.42 20.22
CA SER A 36 30.91 9.12 21.48
C SER A 36 29.42 9.24 21.85
N LEU A 37 28.49 8.89 20.95
CA LEU A 37 27.06 9.03 21.21
C LEU A 37 26.58 8.02 22.25
N ASP A 38 25.77 8.50 23.21
CA ASP A 38 25.17 7.65 24.23
C ASP A 38 24.20 6.63 23.61
N VAL A 39 24.58 5.35 23.69
CA VAL A 39 23.82 4.24 23.15
C VAL A 39 22.45 4.08 23.83
N GLN A 40 22.28 4.48 25.08
CA GLN A 40 20.99 4.43 25.78
C GLN A 40 20.01 5.48 25.25
N VAL A 41 20.52 6.66 24.86
CA VAL A 41 19.71 7.74 24.27
C VAL A 41 19.38 7.44 22.81
N TYR A 42 20.39 7.10 22.02
CA TYR A 42 20.23 7.02 20.57
C TYR A 42 19.93 5.61 20.08
N GLY A 43 20.40 4.56 20.73
CA GLY A 43 20.27 3.17 20.29
C GLY A 43 21.15 2.83 19.08
N ILE A 44 21.83 1.69 19.13
CA ILE A 44 22.78 1.23 18.09
C ILE A 44 22.16 1.29 16.68
N PRO A 45 20.94 0.78 16.42
CA PRO A 45 20.40 0.76 15.05
C PRO A 45 20.15 2.15 14.46
N PHE A 46 19.90 3.16 15.31
CA PHE A 46 19.74 4.54 14.85
C PHE A 46 21.11 5.16 14.54
N ILE A 47 22.09 4.96 15.42
CA ILE A 47 23.46 5.46 15.24
C ILE A 47 24.04 4.93 13.93
N GLU A 48 23.91 3.63 13.65
CA GLU A 48 24.38 3.02 12.40
C GLU A 48 23.76 3.68 11.15
N ARG A 49 22.46 4.01 11.20
CA ARG A 49 21.78 4.65 10.06
C ARG A 49 22.12 6.12 9.92
N ALA A 50 22.38 6.81 11.03
CA ALA A 50 22.92 8.17 11.01
C ALA A 50 24.34 8.21 10.42
N ARG A 51 25.17 7.20 10.74
CA ARG A 51 26.50 7.00 10.12
C ARG A 51 26.38 6.78 8.61
N ASP A 52 25.51 5.87 8.17
CA ASP A 52 25.26 5.64 6.74
C ASP A 52 24.79 6.91 6.01
N LEU A 53 23.94 7.70 6.67
CA LEU A 53 23.48 8.97 6.14
C LEU A 53 24.61 10.00 6.02
N GLN A 54 25.53 10.04 6.99
CA GLN A 54 26.70 10.92 6.94
C GLN A 54 27.67 10.49 5.82
N LYS A 55 27.89 9.17 5.63
CA LYS A 55 28.66 8.66 4.48
C LYS A 55 28.03 9.07 3.15
N PHE A 56 26.71 8.93 3.03
CA PHE A 56 25.97 9.41 1.86
C PHE A 56 26.13 10.93 1.66
N LYS A 57 26.11 11.73 2.74
CA LYS A 57 26.34 13.18 2.64
C LYS A 57 27.75 13.50 2.17
N ASN A 58 28.77 12.77 2.64
CA ASN A 58 30.15 12.95 2.17
C ASN A 58 30.26 12.63 0.66
N GLU A 59 29.58 11.58 0.20
CA GLU A 59 29.59 11.14 -1.21
C GLU A 59 28.82 12.10 -2.13
N PHE A 60 27.61 12.53 -1.74
CA PHE A 60 26.69 13.27 -2.63
C PHE A 60 26.49 14.75 -2.24
N GLY A 61 27.23 15.24 -1.24
CA GLY A 61 27.12 16.61 -0.73
C GLY A 61 25.80 16.97 -0.05
N SER A 62 24.87 16.02 0.10
CA SER A 62 23.57 16.28 0.71
C SER A 62 22.93 15.02 1.31
N CYS A 63 22.03 15.21 2.27
CA CYS A 63 21.23 14.12 2.86
C CYS A 63 19.98 13.76 2.03
N ARG A 64 19.94 14.09 0.73
CA ARG A 64 18.78 13.85 -0.15
C ARG A 64 18.79 12.43 -0.73
N VAL A 65 18.71 11.43 0.15
CA VAL A 65 18.69 10.01 -0.24
C VAL A 65 17.42 9.67 -1.04
N PRO A 66 17.54 9.11 -2.26
CA PRO A 66 16.40 8.62 -3.03
C PRO A 66 15.68 7.46 -2.34
N LYS A 67 14.35 7.36 -2.52
CA LYS A 67 13.58 6.24 -1.94
C LYS A 67 14.03 4.87 -2.45
N ARG A 68 14.49 4.81 -3.69
CA ARG A 68 15.03 3.59 -4.32
C ARG A 68 16.54 3.75 -4.52
N TYR A 69 17.26 4.07 -3.45
CA TYR A 69 18.72 4.13 -3.51
C TYR A 69 19.28 2.72 -3.65
N SER A 70 19.81 2.39 -4.83
CA SER A 70 20.22 1.03 -5.19
C SER A 70 21.49 0.56 -4.49
N ALA A 71 22.43 1.48 -4.22
CA ALA A 71 23.68 1.14 -3.53
C ALA A 71 23.47 0.81 -2.05
N ASN A 72 22.46 1.41 -1.40
CA ASN A 72 22.02 1.01 -0.06
C ASN A 72 20.49 1.13 0.09
N PRO A 73 19.73 0.08 -0.28
CA PRO A 73 18.27 0.09 -0.18
C PRO A 73 17.75 0.26 1.25
N THR A 74 18.54 -0.17 2.25
CA THR A 74 18.17 -0.05 3.66
C THR A 74 18.20 1.39 4.13
N LEU A 75 19.21 2.17 3.73
CA LEU A 75 19.30 3.61 4.00
C LEU A 75 18.15 4.39 3.34
N GLY A 76 17.85 4.10 2.07
CA GLY A 76 16.74 4.74 1.35
C GLY A 76 15.39 4.48 2.02
N ASN A 77 15.14 3.26 2.48
CA ASN A 77 13.93 2.92 3.24
C ASN A 77 13.89 3.60 4.62
N TRP A 78 15.02 3.59 5.34
CA TRP A 78 15.14 4.21 6.65
C TRP A 78 14.85 5.71 6.59
N VAL A 79 15.50 6.45 5.68
CA VAL A 79 15.28 7.90 5.48
C VAL A 79 13.80 8.21 5.25
N ASN A 80 13.10 7.39 4.46
CA ASN A 80 11.66 7.59 4.23
C ASN A 80 10.82 7.33 5.47
N LYS A 81 11.12 6.29 6.25
CA LYS A 81 10.45 6.01 7.52
C LYS A 81 10.69 7.13 8.53
N THR A 82 11.92 7.62 8.64
CA THR A 82 12.30 8.74 9.51
C THR A 82 11.51 10.01 9.18
N ARG A 83 11.37 10.36 7.89
CA ARG A 83 10.50 11.47 7.45
C ARG A 83 9.01 11.25 7.77
N GLN A 84 8.53 10.01 7.76
CA GLN A 84 7.14 9.70 8.14
C GLN A 84 6.93 9.83 9.65
N MET A 85 7.86 9.33 10.47
CA MET A 85 7.82 9.44 11.92
C MET A 85 7.84 10.91 12.35
N TYR A 86 8.66 11.75 11.73
CA TYR A 86 8.68 13.18 12.03
C TYR A 86 7.34 13.88 11.75
N ARG A 87 6.65 13.54 10.65
CA ARG A 87 5.30 14.08 10.38
C ARG A 87 4.29 13.67 11.44
N LYS A 88 4.38 12.43 11.93
CA LYS A 88 3.54 11.95 13.03
C LYS A 88 3.85 12.68 14.33
N HIS A 89 5.13 12.89 14.64
CA HIS A 89 5.58 13.67 15.79
C HIS A 89 5.03 15.10 15.77
N LEU A 90 5.07 15.78 14.61
CA LEU A 90 4.46 17.11 14.45
C LEU A 90 2.94 17.12 14.66
N ASN A 91 2.26 16.00 14.43
CA ASN A 91 0.83 15.84 14.70
C ASN A 91 0.52 15.42 16.15
N GLY A 92 1.53 15.40 17.04
CA GLY A 92 1.37 15.01 18.44
C GLY A 92 1.25 13.50 18.67
N GLU A 93 1.52 12.67 17.66
CA GLU A 93 1.56 11.22 17.84
C GLU A 93 2.86 10.79 18.54
N ASN A 94 2.79 9.78 19.41
CA ASN A 94 3.98 9.20 20.03
C ASN A 94 4.79 8.41 18.97
N THR A 95 6.08 8.71 18.86
CA THR A 95 6.99 8.03 17.93
C THR A 95 8.32 7.73 18.60
N SER A 96 9.08 6.78 18.05
CA SER A 96 10.45 6.50 18.50
C SER A 96 11.45 7.60 18.14
N LEU A 97 11.03 8.66 17.43
CA LEU A 97 11.88 9.78 17.06
C LEU A 97 11.90 10.80 18.21
N THR A 98 12.85 10.65 19.12
CA THR A 98 13.03 11.54 20.28
C THR A 98 13.56 12.91 19.86
N LYS A 99 13.52 13.90 20.77
CA LYS A 99 14.03 15.26 20.49
C LYS A 99 15.53 15.23 20.16
N GLU A 100 16.29 14.38 20.84
CA GLU A 100 17.73 14.20 20.66
C GLU A 100 18.03 13.60 19.28
N ARG A 101 17.26 12.60 18.85
CA ARG A 101 17.38 12.01 17.50
C ARG A 101 17.04 13.01 16.39
N ILE A 102 16.07 13.90 16.62
CA ILE A 102 15.72 14.98 15.66
C ILE A 102 16.88 15.98 15.58
N GLN A 103 17.42 16.39 16.73
CA GLN A 103 18.51 17.35 16.79
C GLN A 103 19.75 16.81 16.07
N LEU A 104 20.17 15.58 16.36
CA LEU A 104 21.30 14.95 15.68
C LEU A 104 21.13 14.91 14.15
N LEU A 105 19.92 14.63 13.66
CA LEU A 105 19.65 14.66 12.22
C LEU A 105 19.69 16.07 11.64
N ASN A 106 19.23 17.08 12.38
CA ASN A 106 19.37 18.48 11.98
C ASN A 106 20.84 18.89 11.89
N ASP A 107 21.66 18.49 12.86
CA ASP A 107 23.09 18.80 12.92
C ASP A 107 23.86 18.15 11.74
N ILE A 108 23.45 16.93 11.35
CA ILE A 108 23.95 16.26 10.13
C ILE A 108 23.48 16.97 8.85
N GLY A 109 22.48 17.85 8.90
CA GLY A 109 21.91 18.54 7.74
C GLY A 109 20.83 17.73 7.03
N PHE A 110 20.12 16.86 7.76
CA PHE A 110 19.03 16.07 7.22
C PHE A 110 17.83 16.94 6.82
N VAL A 111 17.40 16.81 5.57
CA VAL A 111 16.23 17.54 5.06
C VAL A 111 14.97 16.70 5.26
N TRP A 112 14.07 17.19 6.11
CA TRP A 112 12.79 16.54 6.44
C TRP A 112 11.79 16.56 5.29
N SER A 113 11.59 17.71 4.62
CA SER A 113 10.93 17.87 3.31
C SER A 113 10.67 19.34 2.96
N GLY A 114 10.81 19.75 1.68
CA GLY A 114 10.12 20.86 1.00
C GLY A 114 10.22 22.30 1.52
N MET A 115 10.53 22.52 2.80
CA MET A 115 10.76 23.84 3.35
C MET A 115 12.15 24.28 2.93
N ILE A 116 12.17 25.32 2.10
CA ILE A 116 13.30 26.21 1.92
C ILE A 116 13.63 26.71 3.33
N THR A 117 14.74 26.27 3.92
CA THR A 117 15.35 27.00 5.03
C THR A 117 16.10 28.17 4.41
N SER A 118 15.37 29.19 3.99
CA SER A 118 15.97 30.49 3.73
C SER A 118 16.28 31.08 5.09
N SER A 119 17.55 31.10 5.44
CA SER A 119 18.09 32.10 6.36
C SER A 119 17.63 33.48 5.90
N THR A 120 16.76 34.17 6.64
CA THR A 120 16.67 35.64 6.63
C THR A 120 15.94 36.11 7.89
N SER A 121 16.60 37.01 8.60
CA SER A 121 16.14 37.77 9.76
C SER A 121 14.93 38.66 9.47
N GLN A 122 14.16 38.95 10.53
CA GLN A 122 13.34 40.15 10.78
C GLN A 122 12.43 40.70 9.65
N SER A 123 11.12 40.63 9.86
CA SER A 123 10.24 41.81 10.04
C SER A 123 8.78 41.39 10.03
N SER A 124 8.05 41.85 11.04
CA SER A 124 6.62 41.69 11.24
C SER A 124 5.81 42.28 10.08
N GLN A 125 4.78 41.56 9.65
CA GLN A 125 3.50 42.15 9.25
C GLN A 125 2.45 41.04 9.22
N GLU A 126 1.57 41.08 10.22
CA GLU A 126 0.33 40.32 10.25
C GLU A 126 -0.54 40.74 9.07
N MET A 127 -0.91 39.78 8.21
CA MET A 127 -2.10 39.88 7.39
C MET A 127 -2.92 38.61 7.57
N ASN A 128 -4.11 38.80 8.15
CA ASN A 128 -5.22 37.86 8.09
C ASN A 128 -5.55 37.56 6.62
N LEU A 129 -5.26 36.33 6.18
CA LEU A 129 -5.78 35.72 4.97
C LEU A 129 -6.19 34.29 5.31
N GLU A 130 -7.41 33.94 4.95
CA GLU A 130 -8.01 32.61 5.10
C GLU A 130 -7.00 31.51 4.76
N ILE A 131 -6.74 30.63 5.71
CA ILE A 131 -5.78 29.52 5.58
C ILE A 131 -6.25 28.64 4.41
N PRO A 132 -5.50 28.54 3.29
CA PRO A 132 -5.84 27.62 2.21
C PRO A 132 -5.78 26.21 2.78
N SER A 133 -6.89 25.48 2.72
CA SER A 133 -6.94 24.04 3.01
C SER A 133 -5.69 23.39 2.44
N THR A 134 -4.84 22.82 3.30
CA THR A 134 -3.49 22.36 2.93
C THR A 134 -3.46 21.68 1.54
N THR A 135 -2.51 22.07 0.68
CA THR A 135 -2.34 21.54 -0.69
C THR A 135 -2.39 20.00 -0.76
N GLN A 136 -2.04 19.32 0.33
CA GLN A 136 -2.15 17.87 0.46
C GLN A 136 -3.59 17.35 0.53
N GLN A 137 -4.50 18.03 1.23
CA GLN A 137 -5.91 17.68 1.29
C GLN A 137 -6.57 17.86 -0.09
N GLN A 138 -6.25 18.97 -0.77
CA GLN A 138 -6.70 19.24 -2.14
C GLN A 138 -6.20 18.15 -3.11
N ASN A 139 -4.94 17.73 -3.00
CA ASN A 139 -4.40 16.65 -3.82
C ASN A 139 -5.06 15.28 -3.55
N ARG A 140 -5.39 14.98 -2.28
CA ARG A 140 -6.12 13.75 -1.92
C ARG A 140 -7.54 13.76 -2.50
N GLU A 141 -8.22 14.88 -2.41
CA GLU A 141 -9.56 15.05 -2.96
C GLU A 141 -9.57 14.88 -4.48
N LYS A 142 -8.64 15.54 -5.17
CA LYS A 142 -8.45 15.38 -6.62
C LYS A 142 -8.19 13.92 -7.01
N SER A 143 -7.34 13.23 -6.27
CA SER A 143 -7.08 11.80 -6.51
C SER A 143 -8.30 10.92 -6.29
N TRP A 144 -9.10 11.21 -5.25
CA TRP A 144 -10.32 10.44 -4.96
C TRP A 144 -11.35 10.63 -6.07
N LYS A 145 -11.62 11.89 -6.47
CA LYS A 145 -12.54 12.22 -7.55
C LYS A 145 -12.16 11.56 -8.87
N LYS A 146 -10.86 11.49 -9.19
CA LYS A 146 -10.40 10.77 -10.38
C LYS A 146 -10.72 9.28 -10.33
N SER A 147 -10.41 8.61 -9.22
CA SER A 147 -10.73 7.18 -9.08
C SER A 147 -12.24 6.90 -9.08
N PHE A 148 -13.04 7.79 -8.50
CA PHE A 148 -14.49 7.74 -8.59
C PHE A 148 -14.98 7.83 -10.03
N GLN A 149 -14.48 8.82 -10.79
CA GLN A 149 -14.87 9.00 -12.20
C GLN A 149 -14.48 7.79 -13.07
N ASP A 150 -13.25 7.30 -12.91
CA ASP A 150 -12.77 6.14 -13.67
C ASP A 150 -13.66 4.91 -13.38
N LEU A 151 -14.03 4.68 -12.11
CA LEU A 151 -14.94 3.62 -11.71
C LEU A 151 -16.35 3.82 -12.27
N SER A 152 -16.88 5.04 -12.21
CA SER A 152 -18.20 5.37 -12.74
C SER A 152 -18.29 5.09 -14.23
N ASN A 153 -17.23 5.38 -15.00
CA ASN A 153 -17.20 5.12 -16.44
C ASN A 153 -17.21 3.61 -16.72
N ILE A 154 -16.38 2.83 -16.02
CA ILE A 154 -16.35 1.36 -16.19
C ILE A 154 -17.70 0.74 -15.88
N LEU A 155 -18.35 1.15 -14.79
CA LEU A 155 -19.67 0.62 -14.40
C LEU A 155 -20.80 0.99 -15.38
N LYS A 156 -20.61 2.03 -16.22
CA LYS A 156 -21.54 2.41 -17.29
C LYS A 156 -21.34 1.60 -18.57
N GLU A 157 -20.10 1.26 -18.91
CA GLU A 157 -19.76 0.63 -20.20
C GLU A 157 -19.85 -0.90 -20.16
N ASP A 158 -19.45 -1.55 -19.06
CA ASP A 158 -19.61 -3.00 -18.86
C ASP A 158 -19.34 -3.41 -17.40
N ARG A 159 -20.35 -3.97 -16.71
CA ARG A 159 -20.22 -4.46 -15.33
C ARG A 159 -19.46 -5.78 -15.22
N GLU A 160 -19.28 -6.55 -16.30
CA GLU A 160 -18.54 -7.81 -16.27
C GLU A 160 -17.02 -7.62 -16.48
N SER A 161 -16.59 -6.43 -16.94
CA SER A 161 -15.19 -6.14 -17.17
C SER A 161 -14.39 -6.08 -15.86
N SER A 162 -13.19 -6.69 -15.89
CA SER A 162 -12.29 -6.70 -14.74
C SER A 162 -11.72 -5.31 -14.49
N LEU A 163 -11.86 -4.81 -13.26
CA LEU A 163 -11.30 -3.51 -12.87
C LEU A 163 -9.76 -3.49 -13.06
N PRO A 164 -9.20 -2.39 -13.59
CA PRO A 164 -7.76 -2.15 -13.58
C PRO A 164 -7.18 -2.30 -12.17
N LYS A 165 -5.98 -2.88 -12.04
CA LYS A 165 -5.35 -3.20 -10.73
C LYS A 165 -5.35 -2.03 -9.74
N LYS A 166 -5.13 -0.80 -10.21
CA LYS A 166 -5.14 0.39 -9.36
C LYS A 166 -6.54 0.68 -8.79
N LEU A 167 -7.57 0.56 -9.61
CA LEU A 167 -8.96 0.76 -9.19
C LEU A 167 -9.48 -0.39 -8.34
N SER A 168 -9.07 -1.63 -8.60
CA SER A 168 -9.45 -2.76 -7.76
C SER A 168 -8.90 -2.62 -6.33
N VAL A 169 -7.65 -2.17 -6.18
CA VAL A 169 -7.05 -1.84 -4.87
C VAL A 169 -7.77 -0.66 -4.22
N TRP A 170 -8.09 0.38 -4.98
CA TRP A 170 -8.81 1.54 -4.47
C TRP A 170 -10.23 1.19 -3.99
N ALA A 171 -10.96 0.38 -4.76
CA ALA A 171 -12.29 -0.13 -4.41
C ALA A 171 -12.24 -1.02 -3.17
N ALA A 172 -11.26 -1.91 -3.06
CA ALA A 172 -11.04 -2.72 -1.87
C ALA A 172 -10.79 -1.84 -0.62
N ARG A 173 -10.07 -0.74 -0.79
CA ARG A 173 -9.90 0.24 0.29
C ARG A 173 -11.23 0.91 0.66
N GLN A 174 -12.05 1.33 -0.31
CA GLN A 174 -13.35 1.94 0.00
C GLN A 174 -14.22 0.97 0.82
N ARG A 175 -14.29 -0.31 0.44
CA ARG A 175 -15.04 -1.34 1.18
C ARG A 175 -14.56 -1.50 2.62
N ARG A 176 -13.24 -1.49 2.84
CA ARG A 176 -12.67 -1.54 4.20
C ARG A 176 -13.05 -0.31 5.02
N GLU A 177 -12.95 0.88 4.43
CA GLU A 177 -13.32 2.12 5.14
C GLU A 177 -14.82 2.18 5.43
N TYR A 178 -15.67 1.66 4.54
CA TYR A 178 -17.10 1.53 4.77
C TYR A 178 -17.43 0.53 5.87
N GLN A 179 -16.76 -0.62 5.91
CA GLN A 179 -16.95 -1.59 6.99
C GLN A 179 -16.65 -0.96 8.36
N LYS A 180 -15.58 -0.18 8.47
CA LYS A 180 -15.26 0.58 9.68
C LYS A 180 -16.35 1.59 10.05
N TYR A 181 -16.85 2.31 9.05
CA TYR A 181 -17.93 3.28 9.23
C TYR A 181 -19.19 2.61 9.81
N GLU A 182 -19.60 1.47 9.25
CA GLU A 182 -20.76 0.69 9.72
C GLU A 182 -20.57 0.15 11.14
N MET A 183 -19.34 -0.20 11.52
CA MET A 183 -19.00 -0.67 12.88
C MET A 183 -18.85 0.49 13.89
N GLY A 184 -19.06 1.75 13.47
CA GLY A 184 -18.87 2.93 14.32
C GLY A 184 -17.41 3.25 14.63
N GLU A 185 -16.46 2.64 13.91
CA GLU A 185 -15.03 2.92 14.07
C GLU A 185 -14.63 4.20 13.32
N LYS A 186 -13.43 4.72 13.66
CA LYS A 186 -12.84 5.86 12.94
C LYS A 186 -12.50 5.49 11.50
N ALA A 187 -13.39 5.84 10.58
CA ALA A 187 -13.24 5.64 9.14
C ALA A 187 -12.75 6.92 8.43
N ALA A 188 -11.99 6.74 7.35
CA ALA A 188 -11.54 7.84 6.49
C ALA A 188 -12.54 8.18 5.38
N ILE A 189 -13.58 7.36 5.19
CA ILE A 189 -14.65 7.61 4.23
C ILE A 189 -15.70 8.53 4.86
N THR A 190 -16.20 9.50 4.08
CA THR A 190 -17.25 10.43 4.51
C THR A 190 -18.61 9.93 4.03
N LYS A 191 -19.69 10.38 4.69
CA LYS A 191 -21.06 10.08 4.28
C LYS A 191 -21.33 10.48 2.82
N GLU A 192 -20.86 11.66 2.42
CA GLU A 192 -20.94 12.15 1.03
C GLU A 192 -20.30 11.17 0.03
N ARG A 193 -19.10 10.64 0.34
CA ARG A 193 -18.42 9.67 -0.54
C ARG A 193 -19.15 8.33 -0.62
N ILE A 194 -19.83 7.92 0.45
CA ILE A 194 -20.69 6.74 0.46
C ILE A 194 -21.88 6.97 -0.47
N GLU A 195 -22.55 8.11 -0.35
CA GLU A 195 -23.69 8.48 -1.21
C GLU A 195 -23.28 8.57 -2.69
N MET A 196 -22.10 9.13 -2.99
CA MET A 196 -21.55 9.14 -4.34
C MET A 196 -21.31 7.72 -4.88
N LEU A 197 -20.73 6.83 -4.08
CA LEU A 197 -20.48 5.44 -4.50
C LEU A 197 -21.80 4.66 -4.67
N ASN A 198 -22.79 4.91 -3.81
CA ASN A 198 -24.12 4.33 -3.93
C ASN A 198 -24.80 4.76 -5.23
N SER A 199 -24.69 6.03 -5.64
CA SER A 199 -25.35 6.54 -6.85
C SER A 199 -24.85 5.90 -8.14
N ILE A 200 -23.64 5.36 -8.15
CA ILE A 200 -23.07 4.62 -9.29
C ILE A 200 -23.26 3.09 -9.15
N GLY A 201 -23.99 2.62 -8.14
CA GLY A 201 -24.23 1.21 -7.89
C GLY A 201 -22.98 0.44 -7.45
N PHE A 202 -22.09 1.09 -6.68
CA PHE A 202 -20.89 0.44 -6.16
C PHE A 202 -21.22 -0.73 -5.24
N ASP A 203 -20.70 -1.91 -5.57
CA ASP A 203 -20.88 -3.11 -4.75
C ASP A 203 -19.92 -3.12 -3.55
N TRP A 204 -20.48 -2.87 -2.37
CA TRP A 204 -19.80 -2.89 -1.09
C TRP A 204 -19.44 -4.32 -0.62
N ASN A 205 -20.17 -5.34 -1.05
CA ASN A 205 -19.92 -6.74 -0.70
C ASN A 205 -19.95 -7.67 -1.93
N PRO A 206 -18.88 -7.67 -2.76
CA PRO A 206 -18.80 -8.50 -3.95
C PRO A 206 -18.84 -10.00 -3.70
N TRP A 207 -18.46 -10.43 -2.50
CA TRP A 207 -18.51 -11.84 -2.13
C TRP A 207 -19.95 -12.30 -2.01
N GLU A 208 -20.80 -11.46 -1.42
CA GLU A 208 -22.22 -11.74 -1.25
C GLU A 208 -22.98 -11.58 -2.56
N SER A 209 -22.71 -10.55 -3.35
CA SER A 209 -23.28 -10.40 -4.70
C SER A 209 -22.95 -11.60 -5.59
N LYS A 210 -21.71 -12.08 -5.55
CA LYS A 210 -21.29 -13.27 -6.32
C LYS A 210 -21.95 -14.56 -5.82
N TRP A 211 -22.16 -14.68 -4.51
CA TRP A 211 -22.90 -15.78 -3.92
C TRP A 211 -24.36 -15.77 -4.41
N ASN A 212 -25.05 -14.65 -4.26
CA ASN A 212 -26.44 -14.46 -4.69
C ASN A 212 -26.64 -14.69 -6.18
N MET A 213 -25.69 -14.23 -7.02
CA MET A 213 -25.71 -14.53 -8.46
C MET A 213 -25.66 -16.05 -8.73
N ARG A 214 -24.86 -16.82 -7.98
CA ARG A 214 -24.79 -18.29 -8.16
C ARG A 214 -26.01 -19.01 -7.61
N VAL A 215 -26.60 -18.53 -6.52
CA VAL A 215 -27.90 -19.01 -6.03
C VAL A 215 -28.98 -18.76 -7.08
N LYS A 216 -28.99 -17.59 -7.73
CA LYS A 216 -29.90 -17.30 -8.83
C LYS A 216 -29.69 -18.24 -10.02
N ASP A 217 -28.45 -18.43 -10.47
CA ASP A 217 -28.13 -19.37 -11.54
C ASP A 217 -28.62 -20.80 -11.22
N LEU A 218 -28.52 -21.21 -9.95
CA LEU A 218 -29.00 -22.51 -9.48
C LEU A 218 -30.53 -22.60 -9.50
N LEU A 219 -31.24 -21.54 -9.10
CA LEU A 219 -32.71 -21.48 -9.20
C LEU A 219 -33.18 -21.54 -10.65
N ASP A 220 -32.47 -20.87 -11.56
CA ASP A 220 -32.76 -20.93 -13.00
C ASP A 220 -32.53 -22.35 -13.54
N TYR A 221 -31.45 -23.01 -13.13
CA TYR A 221 -31.23 -24.43 -13.44
C TYR A 221 -32.37 -25.32 -12.92
N LYS A 222 -32.79 -25.13 -11.66
CA LYS A 222 -33.90 -25.90 -11.05
C LYS A 222 -35.21 -25.72 -11.80
N ARG A 223 -35.50 -24.49 -12.25
CA ARG A 223 -36.69 -24.20 -13.06
C ARG A 223 -36.68 -24.95 -14.39
N GLU A 224 -35.51 -25.09 -15.02
CA GLU A 224 -35.35 -25.78 -16.30
C GLU A 224 -35.35 -27.32 -16.17
N ASN A 225 -34.77 -27.87 -15.08
CA ASN A 225 -34.48 -29.30 -14.95
C ASN A 225 -35.34 -30.01 -13.90
N GLY A 226 -36.01 -29.27 -13.02
CA GLY A 226 -36.82 -29.80 -11.90
C GLY A 226 -36.04 -30.03 -10.60
N ASP A 227 -34.70 -30.02 -10.64
CA ASP A 227 -33.83 -30.35 -9.51
C ASP A 227 -32.59 -29.43 -9.39
N CYS A 228 -31.81 -29.62 -8.33
CA CYS A 228 -30.54 -28.92 -8.09
C CYS A 228 -29.30 -29.80 -8.42
N LEU A 229 -29.45 -30.86 -9.22
CA LEU A 229 -28.41 -31.84 -9.52
C LEU A 229 -27.50 -31.40 -10.68
N VAL A 230 -26.94 -30.19 -10.57
CA VAL A 230 -26.09 -29.61 -11.62
C VAL A 230 -24.83 -30.47 -11.87
N PRO A 231 -24.59 -30.91 -13.12
CA PRO A 231 -23.35 -31.59 -13.49
C PRO A 231 -22.12 -30.67 -13.34
N VAL A 232 -20.97 -31.23 -12.93
CA VAL A 232 -19.72 -30.46 -12.79
C VAL A 232 -19.32 -29.76 -14.09
N ASN A 233 -19.55 -30.42 -15.22
CA ASN A 233 -19.26 -29.93 -16.57
C ASN A 233 -20.52 -29.45 -17.29
N TYR A 234 -21.44 -28.80 -16.56
CA TYR A 234 -22.66 -28.26 -17.15
C TYR A 234 -22.35 -27.23 -18.25
N GLN A 235 -22.60 -27.61 -19.50
CA GLN A 235 -22.12 -26.88 -20.67
C GLN A 235 -22.69 -25.47 -20.79
N LYS A 236 -23.97 -25.27 -20.42
CA LYS A 236 -24.59 -23.93 -20.48
C LYS A 236 -23.96 -22.97 -19.46
N ASN A 237 -23.48 -23.48 -18.31
CA ASN A 237 -22.86 -22.66 -17.28
C ASN A 237 -21.81 -23.46 -16.47
N LEU A 238 -20.60 -23.54 -17.01
CA LEU A 238 -19.48 -24.24 -16.35
C LEU A 238 -19.12 -23.64 -14.98
N LYS A 239 -19.40 -22.35 -14.77
CA LYS A 239 -19.15 -21.67 -13.49
C LYS A 239 -20.09 -22.18 -12.41
N LEU A 240 -21.36 -22.44 -12.75
CA LEU A 240 -22.36 -23.01 -11.84
C LEU A 240 -21.99 -24.44 -11.44
N GLY A 241 -21.70 -25.32 -12.41
CA GLY A 241 -21.34 -26.73 -12.12
C GLY A 241 -20.15 -26.86 -11.18
N ARG A 242 -19.09 -26.07 -11.40
CA ARG A 242 -17.93 -25.98 -10.49
C ARG A 242 -18.29 -25.43 -9.11
N TRP A 243 -19.15 -24.42 -9.06
CA TRP A 243 -19.58 -23.81 -7.80
C TRP A 243 -20.40 -24.78 -6.95
N VAL A 244 -21.35 -25.51 -7.54
CA VAL A 244 -22.14 -26.56 -6.89
C VAL A 244 -21.25 -27.67 -6.32
N SER A 245 -20.31 -28.17 -7.13
CA SER A 245 -19.33 -29.16 -6.68
C SER A 245 -18.50 -28.68 -5.48
N THR A 246 -18.12 -27.40 -5.51
CA THR A 246 -17.41 -26.77 -4.40
C THR A 246 -18.26 -26.69 -3.14
N GLN A 247 -19.56 -26.36 -3.24
CA GLN A 247 -20.46 -26.31 -2.08
C GLN A 247 -20.62 -27.68 -1.44
N ARG A 248 -20.79 -28.74 -2.23
CA ARG A 248 -20.84 -30.13 -1.74
C ARG A 248 -19.56 -30.54 -1.01
N LYS A 249 -18.39 -30.16 -1.55
CA LYS A 249 -17.10 -30.38 -0.87
C LYS A 249 -17.04 -29.65 0.48
N TYR A 250 -17.45 -28.39 0.53
CA TYR A 250 -17.43 -27.60 1.76
C TYR A 250 -18.42 -28.11 2.82
N TYR A 251 -19.59 -28.58 2.40
CA TYR A 251 -20.55 -29.22 3.30
C TYR A 251 -20.02 -30.53 3.87
N ARG A 252 -19.36 -31.37 3.08
CA ARG A 252 -18.70 -32.58 3.61
C ARG A 252 -17.67 -32.25 4.68
N LEU A 253 -16.83 -31.23 4.44
CA LEU A 253 -15.87 -30.77 5.44
C LEU A 253 -16.56 -30.25 6.71
N TYR A 254 -17.68 -29.54 6.57
CA TYR A 254 -18.52 -29.12 7.69
C TYR A 254 -19.02 -30.31 8.51
N GLN A 255 -19.59 -31.34 7.86
CA GLN A 255 -20.06 -32.55 8.52
C GLN A 255 -18.94 -33.33 9.23
N GLU A 256 -17.73 -33.30 8.69
CA GLU A 256 -16.54 -33.91 9.30
C GLU A 256 -15.92 -33.06 10.44
N GLY A 257 -16.51 -31.91 10.77
CA GLY A 257 -15.97 -30.97 11.78
C GLY A 257 -14.66 -30.30 11.35
N LYS A 258 -14.34 -30.31 10.05
CA LYS A 258 -13.10 -29.73 9.51
C LYS A 258 -13.28 -28.27 9.11
N PRO A 259 -12.20 -27.47 9.09
CA PRO A 259 -12.25 -26.10 8.60
C PRO A 259 -12.84 -26.02 7.19
N THR A 260 -13.89 -25.19 7.04
CA THR A 260 -14.62 -25.02 5.79
C THR A 260 -14.90 -23.54 5.52
N ARG A 261 -15.37 -23.23 4.31
CA ARG A 261 -15.73 -21.87 3.88
C ARG A 261 -17.23 -21.65 3.72
N ILE A 262 -18.02 -22.68 4.01
CA ILE A 262 -19.47 -22.56 4.03
C ILE A 262 -19.93 -22.32 5.47
N SER A 263 -20.85 -21.36 5.64
CA SER A 263 -21.46 -21.06 6.94
C SER A 263 -22.81 -21.78 7.07
N GLU A 264 -23.33 -21.87 8.28
CA GLU A 264 -24.62 -22.50 8.56
C GLU A 264 -25.77 -21.80 7.84
N GLU A 265 -25.73 -20.47 7.73
CA GLU A 265 -26.73 -19.69 7.01
C GLU A 265 -26.72 -20.03 5.51
N ARG A 266 -25.54 -20.23 4.93
CA ARG A 266 -25.40 -20.62 3.52
C ARG A 266 -25.82 -22.06 3.27
N ILE A 267 -25.61 -22.94 4.24
CA ILE A 267 -26.15 -24.30 4.20
C ILE A 267 -27.67 -24.23 4.22
N LYS A 268 -28.24 -23.52 5.19
CA LYS A 268 -29.69 -23.36 5.32
C LYS A 268 -30.31 -22.77 4.05
N GLN A 269 -29.75 -21.68 3.52
CA GLN A 269 -30.25 -21.02 2.31
C GLN A 269 -30.31 -21.96 1.11
N LEU A 270 -29.31 -22.82 0.94
CA LEU A 270 -29.29 -23.81 -0.14
C LEU A 270 -30.26 -24.96 0.13
N SER A 271 -30.36 -25.45 1.37
CA SER A 271 -31.34 -26.46 1.74
C SER A 271 -32.79 -25.98 1.53
N ASP A 272 -33.09 -24.71 1.87
CA ASP A 272 -34.42 -24.11 1.70
C ASP A 272 -34.89 -24.10 0.23
N ILE A 273 -33.95 -24.05 -0.74
CA ILE A 273 -34.26 -24.13 -2.18
C ILE A 273 -34.23 -25.56 -2.72
N GLY A 274 -34.15 -26.58 -1.87
CA GLY A 274 -34.12 -27.99 -2.24
C GLY A 274 -32.78 -28.44 -2.82
N PHE A 275 -31.67 -27.86 -2.36
CA PHE A 275 -30.34 -28.30 -2.77
C PHE A 275 -29.98 -29.64 -2.12
N VAL A 276 -29.70 -30.64 -2.95
CA VAL A 276 -29.25 -31.96 -2.49
C VAL A 276 -27.73 -31.96 -2.27
N TRP A 277 -27.31 -32.10 -1.01
CA TRP A 277 -25.89 -32.08 -0.65
C TRP A 277 -25.23 -33.42 -0.92
N ASN A 278 -25.90 -34.52 -0.57
CA ASN A 278 -25.51 -35.90 -0.80
C ASN A 278 -26.71 -36.71 -1.32
N ARG A 279 -26.46 -37.77 -2.09
CA ARG A 279 -27.52 -38.70 -2.58
C ARG A 279 -28.34 -39.33 -1.43
N TRP A 280 -27.81 -39.32 -0.21
CA TRP A 280 -28.45 -39.90 0.98
C TRP A 280 -29.33 -38.92 1.77
N ASP A 281 -29.32 -37.62 1.43
CA ASP A 281 -30.11 -36.62 2.16
C ASP A 281 -31.62 -36.71 1.84
N GLU A 282 -32.02 -37.47 0.82
CA GLU A 282 -33.43 -37.81 0.56
C GLU A 282 -34.01 -38.75 1.62
N ILE A 283 -33.17 -39.45 2.40
CA ILE A 283 -33.63 -40.48 3.35
C ILE A 283 -33.94 -39.90 4.74
N TRP A 284 -33.41 -38.72 5.08
CA TRP A 284 -33.53 -38.13 6.43
C TRP A 284 -34.49 -36.94 6.53
N ASN A 285 -35.26 -36.64 5.47
CA ASN A 285 -36.30 -35.60 5.48
C ASN A 285 -37.73 -36.19 5.40
N ILE A 286 -37.93 -37.39 5.96
CA ILE A 286 -39.26 -37.92 6.27
C ILE A 286 -39.46 -37.73 7.77
N ASP A 287 -40.02 -36.57 8.14
CA ASP A 287 -40.75 -36.39 9.41
C ASP A 287 -42.24 -36.66 9.18
#